data_AF-A0A3B9YVW6-F1
#
_entry.id   AF-A0A3B9YVW6-F1
#
_cell.length_a   1.000
_cell.length_b   1.000
_cell.length_c   1.000
_cell.angle_alpha   90.00
_cell.angle_beta   90.00
_cell.angle_gamma   90.00
#
_symmetry.space_group_name_H-M   'P 1'
#
loop_
_entity.id
_entity.type
_entity.pdbx_description
1 polymer ?
#
loop_
_entity_poly.entity_id
_entity_poly.type
_entity_poly.pdbx_seq_one_letter_code
_entity_poly.pdbx_strand_id
1 'polypeptide(L)' 'VRNLIRAMAPGKAIVISTHILEEVEAVCTRAVIIDKGRIVADDTPQALLERAGTGKLDDVFRALTTPGRQDFRGL' A
#
# COMPACT_ATOMS: atom_id res chain seq x y z
N VAL A 1 -11.87 -6.15 13.54
CA VAL A 1 -10.97 -7.05 12.76
C VAL A 1 -9.49 -6.91 13.13
N ARG A 2 -8.95 -5.69 13.30
CA ARG A 2 -7.53 -5.43 13.60
C ARG A 2 -6.96 -6.21 14.79
N ASN A 3 -7.69 -6.29 15.91
CA ASN A 3 -7.25 -7.03 17.11
C ASN A 3 -7.13 -8.53 16.87
N LEU A 4 -8.01 -9.11 16.05
CA LEU A 4 -7.95 -10.53 15.70
C LEU A 4 -6.71 -10.84 14.86
N ILE A 5 -6.43 -10.01 13.85
CA ILE A 5 -5.24 -10.18 13.01
C ILE A 5 -3.97 -10.07 13.86
N ARG A 6 -3.90 -9.09 14.76
CA ARG A 6 -2.76 -8.92 15.68
C ARG A 6 -2.58 -10.11 16.62
N ALA A 7 -3.67 -10.70 17.13
CA ALA A 7 -3.60 -11.89 17.98
C ALA A 7 -3.15 -13.15 17.22
N MET A 8 -3.44 -13.25 15.92
CA MET A 8 -3.07 -14.39 15.07
C MET A 8 -1.66 -14.28 14.48
N ALA A 9 -1.11 -13.07 14.36
CA ALA A 9 0.18 -12.81 13.72
C ALA A 9 1.41 -13.49 14.35
N PRO A 10 1.52 -13.67 15.69
CA PRO A 10 2.72 -14.25 16.29
C PRO A 10 3.05 -15.64 15.73
N GLY A 11 4.26 -15.78 15.19
CA GLY A 11 4.75 -17.04 14.62
C GLY A 11 4.09 -17.46 13.30
N LYS A 12 3.37 -16.56 12.62
CA LYS A 12 2.70 -16.83 11.34
C LYS A 12 2.95 -15.72 10.33
N ALA A 13 3.01 -16.09 9.05
CA ALA A 13 2.89 -15.14 7.95
C ALA A 13 1.41 -15.01 7.59
N ILE A 14 0.87 -13.79 7.64
CA ILE A 14 -0.51 -13.48 7.24
C ILE A 14 -0.45 -12.60 6.00
N VAL A 15 -1.12 -13.03 4.93
CA VAL A 15 -1.29 -12.25 3.71
C VAL A 15 -2.69 -11.67 3.69
N ILE A 16 -2.77 -10.34 3.61
CA ILE A 16 -4.03 -9.60 3.53
C ILE A 16 -4.12 -8.99 2.14
N SER A 17 -5.11 -9.42 1.36
CA SER A 17 -5.46 -8.78 0.10
C SER A 17 -6.70 -7.94 0.32
N THR A 18 -6.54 -6.61 0.34
CA THR A 18 -7.64 -5.66 0.57
C THR A 18 -7.47 -4.44 -0.32
N HIS A 19 -8.58 -3.78 -0.61
CA HIS A 19 -8.61 -2.44 -1.22
C HIS A 19 -8.85 -1.35 -0.16
N ILE A 20 -8.98 -1.71 1.13
CA ILE A 20 -9.20 -0.81 2.26
C ILE A 20 -7.84 -0.44 2.84
N LEU A 21 -7.29 0.69 2.40
CA LEU A 21 -5.90 1.07 2.70
C LEU A 21 -5.69 1.49 4.16
N GLU A 22 -6.74 1.94 4.85
CA GLU A 22 -6.72 2.27 6.27
C GLU A 22 -6.45 1.04 7.15
N GLU A 23 -6.77 -0.17 6.67
CA GLU A 23 -6.44 -1.42 7.36
C GLU A 23 -4.98 -1.80 7.16
N VAL A 24 -4.43 -1.51 5.98
CA VAL A 24 -3.01 -1.77 5.65
C VAL A 24 -2.11 -0.97 6.56
N GLU A 25 -2.36 0.33 6.70
CA GLU A 25 -1.61 1.22 7.60
C GLU A 25 -1.66 0.74 9.06
N ALA A 26 -2.83 0.27 9.50
CA ALA A 26 -3.05 -0.05 10.90
C ALA A 26 -2.58 -1.45 11.32
N VAL A 27 -2.28 -2.36 10.39
CA VAL A 27 -2.05 -3.78 10.71
C VAL A 27 -0.84 -4.39 9.98
N CYS A 28 -0.53 -3.95 8.76
CA CYS A 28 0.51 -4.58 7.96
C CYS A 28 1.91 -4.06 8.34
N THR A 29 2.90 -4.95 8.29
CA THR A 29 4.32 -4.60 8.43
C THR A 29 4.99 -4.30 7.09
N ARG A 30 4.40 -4.79 6.00
CA ARG A 30 4.83 -4.62 4.60
C ARG A 30 3.58 -4.52 3.74
N ALA A 31 3.63 -3.67 2.73
CA ALA A 31 2.56 -3.42 1.78
C ALA A 31 3.10 -3.53 0.35
N VAL A 32 2.39 -4.29 -0.48
CA VAL A 32 2.72 -4.48 -1.90
C VAL A 32 1.56 -3.93 -2.72
N ILE A 33 1.86 -3.03 -3.65
CA ILE A 33 0.88 -2.49 -4.59
C ILE A 33 1.10 -3.16 -5.94
N ILE A 34 0.03 -3.72 -6.49
CA ILE A 34 0.02 -4.41 -7.77
C ILE A 34 -0.87 -3.63 -8.72
N ASP A 35 -0.33 -3.27 -9.89
CA ASP A 35 -1.10 -2.72 -11.02
C ASP A 35 -0.89 -3.59 -12.25
N LYS A 36 -1.98 -3.96 -12.94
CA LYS A 36 -1.95 -4.72 -14.21
C LYS A 36 -1.00 -5.93 -14.19
N GLY A 37 -1.01 -6.68 -13.08
CA GLY A 37 -0.19 -7.88 -12.91
C GLY A 37 1.30 -7.62 -12.63
N ARG A 38 1.68 -6.39 -12.30
CA ARG A 38 3.06 -6.00 -11.95
C ARG A 38 3.10 -5.36 -10.57
N ILE A 39 4.15 -5.65 -9.81
CA ILE A 39 4.43 -4.96 -8.55
C ILE A 39 4.94 -3.56 -8.88
N VAL A 40 4.23 -2.54 -8.40
CA VAL A 40 4.58 -1.12 -8.61
C VAL A 40 5.08 -0.45 -7.33
N ALA A 41 4.85 -1.06 -6.17
CA ALA A 41 5.50 -0.71 -4.91
C ALA A 41 5.57 -1.91 -3.97
N ASP A 42 6.60 -1.93 -3.14
CA ASP A 42 6.87 -2.99 -2.17
C ASP A 42 7.71 -2.40 -1.04
N ASP A 43 7.06 -1.97 0.04
CA ASP A 43 7.71 -1.27 1.15
C ASP A 43 6.87 -1.37 2.44
N THR A 44 7.34 -0.75 3.52
CA THR A 44 6.54 -0.54 4.73
C THR A 44 5.42 0.47 4.47
N PRO A 45 4.25 0.37 5.14
CA PRO A 45 3.20 1.40 5.03
C PRO A 45 3.70 2.81 5.35
N GLN A 46 4.61 2.94 6.32
CA GLN A 46 5.24 4.21 6.69
C GLN A 46 6.04 4.83 5.52
N ALA A 47 6.90 4.04 4.87
CA ALA A 47 7.69 4.51 3.73
C ALA A 47 6.79 4.84 2.52
N LEU A 48 5.71 4.09 2.31
CA LEU A 48 4.72 4.44 1.29
C LEU A 48 4.04 5.78 1.60
N LEU A 49 3.67 6.05 2.86
CA LEU A 49 3.09 7.34 3.28
C LEU A 49 4.03 8.52 3.04
N GLU A 50 5.33 8.34 3.31
CA GLU A 50 6.34 9.38 3.04
C GLU A 50 6.41 9.73 1.55
N ARG A 51 6.09 8.79 0.66
CA ARG A 51 6.00 9.03 -0.79
C ARG A 51 4.71 9.77 -1.21
N ALA A 52 3.67 9.79 -0.36
CA ALA A 52 2.35 10.32 -0.69
C ALA A 52 2.32 11.85 -0.82
N GLY A 53 3.22 12.57 -0.13
CA GLY A 53 3.19 14.04 -0.01
C GLY A 53 1.98 14.61 0.77
N THR A 54 0.91 13.83 0.92
CA THR A 54 -0.37 14.19 1.55
C THR A 54 -0.64 13.45 2.86
N GLY A 55 0.18 12.44 3.18
CA GLY A 55 0.02 11.60 4.37
C GLY A 55 -1.09 10.55 4.29
N LYS A 56 -1.52 10.15 3.08
CA LYS A 56 -2.52 9.08 2.89
C LYS A 56 -2.05 8.02 1.91
N LEU A 57 -2.22 6.74 2.25
CA LEU A 57 -1.91 5.63 1.34
C LEU A 57 -2.74 5.65 0.04
N ASP A 58 -3.98 6.17 0.10
CA ASP A 58 -4.85 6.29 -1.08
C ASP A 58 -4.22 7.14 -2.19
N ASP A 59 -3.52 8.20 -1.82
CA ASP A 59 -2.85 9.08 -2.78
C ASP A 59 -1.68 8.38 -3.46
N VAL A 60 -0.92 7.57 -2.71
CA VAL A 60 0.17 6.73 -3.25
C VAL A 60 -0.40 5.70 -4.22
N PHE A 61 -1.46 5.01 -3.81
CA PHE A 61 -2.11 4.00 -4.63
C PHE A 61 -2.61 4.61 -5.94
N ARG A 62 -3.34 5.74 -5.88
CA ARG A 62 -3.81 6.46 -7.07
C ARG A 62 -2.67 6.92 -7.96
N ALA A 63 -1.60 7.46 -7.38
CA ALA A 63 -0.43 7.93 -8.13
C ALA A 63 0.27 6.80 -8.90
N LEU A 64 0.25 5.58 -8.37
CA LEU A 64 0.90 4.41 -8.95
C LEU A 64 -0.01 3.61 -9.91
N THR A 65 -1.33 3.67 -9.75
CA THR A 65 -2.28 2.83 -10.50
C THR A 65 -3.12 3.58 -11.53
N THR A 66 -3.19 4.92 -11.46
CA THR A 66 -3.94 5.71 -12.43
C THR A 66 -3.07 6.01 -13.66
N PRO A 67 -3.47 5.58 -14.86
CA PRO A 67 -2.78 5.97 -16.09
C PRO A 67 -2.94 7.48 -16.31
N GLY A 68 -1.83 8.24 -16.35
CA GLY A 68 -1.88 9.64 -16.84
C GLY A 68 -1.18 10.73 -16.03
N ARG A 69 -0.41 10.46 -14.96
CA ARG A 69 0.36 11.52 -14.25
C ARG A 69 1.89 11.46 -14.46
N GLN A 70 2.41 10.43 -15.12
CA GLN A 70 3.84 10.28 -15.43
C GLN A 70 4.21 10.52 -16.91
N ASP A 71 3.25 10.94 -17.74
CA ASP A 71 3.41 11.15 -19.18
C ASP A 71 3.93 12.57 -19.53
N PHE A 72 3.68 13.60 -18.70
CA PHE A 72 3.99 15.00 -19.02
C PHE A 72 5.36 15.53 -18.51
N ARG A 73 6.41 14.70 -18.48
CA ARG A 73 7.81 15.17 -18.26
C ARG A 73 8.75 14.80 -19.41
N GLY A 74 8.22 14.70 -20.63
CA GLY A 74 8.97 14.25 -21.80
C GLY A 74 8.61 14.89 -23.14
N LEU A 75 7.99 16.08 -23.15
CA LEU A 75 7.85 16.92 -24.34
C LEU A 75 8.36 18.33 -24.05
#